data_AF-A0A9X2AY06-F1
#
_entry.id   AF-A0A9X2AY06-F1
#
_cell.length_a   1.000
_cell.length_b   1.000
_cell.length_c   1.000
_cell.angle_alpha   90.00
_cell.angle_beta   90.00
_cell.angle_gamma   90.00
#
_symmetry.space_group_name_H-M   'P 1'
#
loop_
_entity.id
_entity.type
_entity.pdbx_description
1 polymer ?
#
loop_
_entity_poly.entity_id
_entity_poly.type
_entity_poly.pdbx_seq_one_letter_code
_entity_poly.pdbx_strand_id
1 'polypeptide(L)' 'MSENKKFTIRITEKRNGWAAEIIRQVTARRTAVSKREMGFESEELAQAWAEKELAGFIENQAKRNERKAEARNAKVAKED' A
#
# COMPACT_ATOMS: atom_id res chain seq x y z
N MET A 1 -10.01 -5.07 9.19
CA MET A 1 -9.32 -4.96 7.88
C MET A 1 -9.67 -3.63 7.23
N SER A 2 -8.72 -2.72 7.06
CA SER A 2 -8.98 -1.39 6.47
C SER A 2 -9.49 -1.52 5.03
N GLU A 3 -10.63 -0.89 4.70
CA GLU A 3 -11.26 -0.93 3.37
C GLU A 3 -10.52 -0.07 2.33
N ASN A 4 -9.23 -0.30 2.10
CA ASN A 4 -8.51 0.38 1.02
C ASN A 4 -8.59 -0.43 -0.28
N LYS A 5 -9.29 0.10 -1.29
CA LYS A 5 -9.41 -0.54 -2.62
C LYS A 5 -8.07 -0.77 -3.35
N LYS A 6 -7.00 -0.06 -2.99
CA LYS A 6 -5.70 -0.14 -3.68
C LYS A 6 -4.69 -1.03 -2.99
N PHE A 7 -4.86 -1.34 -1.71
CA PHE A 7 -3.86 -2.06 -0.94
C PHE A 7 -4.50 -3.17 -0.12
N THR A 8 -3.84 -4.32 -0.10
CA THR A 8 -4.28 -5.50 0.65
C THR A 8 -3.10 -6.03 1.43
N ILE A 9 -3.31 -6.38 2.69
CA ILE A 9 -2.32 -7.08 3.51
C ILE A 9 -2.54 -8.58 3.31
N ARG A 10 -1.47 -9.31 3.05
CA ARG A 10 -1.44 -10.77 3.04
C ARG A 10 -0.48 -11.24 4.12
N ILE A 11 -1.01 -12.00 5.06
CA ILE A 11 -0.21 -12.70 6.06
C ILE A 11 -0.10 -14.17 5.65
N THR A 12 1.06 -14.77 5.84
CA THR A 12 1.30 -16.17 5.46
C THR A 12 2.26 -16.81 6.44
N GLU A 13 1.84 -17.93 7.04
CA GLU A 13 2.70 -18.77 7.84
C GLU A 13 3.80 -19.40 6.97
N LYS A 14 5.02 -19.43 7.50
CA LYS A 14 6.21 -20.02 6.89
C LYS A 14 6.85 -20.99 7.87
N ARG A 15 7.81 -21.78 7.37
CA ARG A 15 8.46 -22.86 8.12
C ARG A 15 8.94 -22.47 9.53
N ASN A 16 9.43 -21.23 9.72
CA ASN A 16 10.01 -20.75 10.97
C ASN A 16 9.43 -19.39 11.39
N GLY A 17 8.14 -19.15 11.18
CA GLY A 17 7.47 -17.91 11.58
C GLY A 17 6.56 -17.35 10.49
N TRP A 18 6.24 -16.06 10.60
CA TRP A 18 5.23 -15.43 9.77
C TRP A 18 5.83 -14.43 8.79
N ALA A 19 5.14 -14.25 7.66
CA ALA A 19 5.46 -13.28 6.65
C ALA A 19 4.29 -12.34 6.42
N ALA A 20 4.58 -11.05 6.24
CA ALA A 20 3.61 -10.02 5.90
C ALA A 20 3.96 -9.38 4.55
N GLU A 21 2.97 -9.27 3.68
CA GLU A 21 3.08 -8.64 2.36
C GLU A 21 2.03 -7.54 2.19
N ILE A 22 2.46 -6.36 1.75
CA ILE A 22 1.56 -5.27 1.34
C ILE A 22 1.46 -5.32 -0.17
N ILE A 23 0.28 -5.69 -0.68
CA ILE A 23 0.00 -5.87 -2.10
C ILE A 23 -0.76 -4.65 -2.62
N ARG A 24 -0.27 -4.04 -3.69
CA ARG A 24 -0.91 -2.91 -4.38
C ARG A 24 -1.65 -3.37 -5.64
N GLN A 25 -2.89 -2.95 -5.79
CA GLN A 25 -3.62 -2.99 -7.06
C GLN A 25 -3.03 -1.92 -8.00
N VAL A 26 -2.31 -2.35 -9.04
CA VAL A 26 -1.67 -1.45 -10.00
C VAL A 26 -2.61 -1.08 -11.13
N THR A 27 -3.38 -2.05 -11.62
CA THR A 27 -4.46 -1.89 -12.61
C THR A 27 -5.59 -2.85 -12.23
N ALA A 28 -6.78 -2.78 -12.86
CA ALA A 28 -7.87 -3.73 -12.57
C ALA A 28 -7.48 -5.21 -12.70
N ARG A 29 -6.48 -5.55 -13.52
CA ARG A 29 -6.05 -6.93 -13.78
C ARG A 29 -4.69 -7.30 -13.18
N ARG A 30 -4.02 -6.37 -12.48
CA ARG A 30 -2.64 -6.58 -12.02
C ARG A 30 -2.41 -6.04 -10.61
N THR A 31 -1.87 -6.90 -9.76
CA THR A 31 -1.33 -6.58 -8.43
C THR A 31 0.19 -6.67 -8.43
N ALA A 32 0.82 -6.03 -7.44
CA ALA A 32 2.26 -6.17 -7.19
C ALA A 32 2.52 -6.08 -5.68
N VAL A 33 3.51 -6.80 -5.17
CA VAL A 33 3.96 -6.67 -3.78
C VAL A 33 4.77 -5.39 -3.66
N SER A 34 4.30 -4.45 -2.84
CA SER A 34 4.96 -3.17 -2.58
C SER A 34 6.02 -3.26 -1.49
N LYS A 35 5.76 -4.06 -0.45
CA LYS A 35 6.70 -4.30 0.66
C LYS A 35 6.41 -5.67 1.26
N ARG A 36 7.45 -6.33 1.74
CA ARG A 36 7.37 -7.63 2.41
C ARG A 36 8.37 -7.68 3.54
N GLU A 37 7.95 -8.29 4.65
CA GLU A 37 8.82 -8.65 5.76
C GLU A 37 8.52 -10.06 6.23
N MET A 38 9.54 -10.77 6.74
CA MET A 38 9.44 -12.16 7.14
C MET A 38 10.15 -12.42 8.47
N GLY A 39 9.82 -13.55 9.10
CA GLY A 39 10.48 -13.97 10.34
C GLY A 39 9.81 -13.40 11.59
N PHE A 40 8.54 -12.99 11.49
CA PHE A 40 7.77 -12.61 12.66
C PHE A 40 7.47 -13.85 13.52
N GLU A 41 7.48 -13.68 14.84
CA GLU A 41 7.20 -14.77 15.79
C GLU A 41 5.72 -15.18 15.80
N SER A 42 4.82 -14.24 15.50
CA SER A 42 3.37 -14.49 15.47
C SER A 42 2.67 -13.78 14.31
N GLU A 43 1.45 -14.23 14.02
CA GLU A 43 0.57 -13.61 13.01
C GLU A 43 0.25 -12.16 13.36
N GLU A 44 -0.01 -11.88 14.64
CA GLU A 44 -0.38 -10.56 15.14
C GLU A 44 0.75 -9.55 14.95
N LEU A 45 2.00 -9.96 15.20
CA LEU A 45 3.17 -9.10 14.97
C LEU A 45 3.34 -8.78 13.48
N ALA A 46 3.14 -9.78 12.62
CA ALA A 46 3.18 -9.60 11.17
C ALA A 46 2.07 -8.64 10.69
N GLN A 47 0.85 -8.81 11.22
CA GLN A 47 -0.30 -7.97 10.91
C GLN A 47 -0.10 -6.53 11.38
N ALA A 48 0.31 -6.32 12.64
CA ALA A 48 0.54 -5.00 13.21
C ALA A 48 1.64 -4.23 12.46
N TRP A 49 2.71 -4.92 12.07
CA TRP A 49 3.74 -4.35 11.20
C TRP A 49 3.16 -3.92 9.85
N ALA A 50 2.37 -4.78 9.21
CA ALA A 50 1.80 -4.51 7.89
C ALA A 50 0.82 -3.33 7.92
N GLU A 51 -0.01 -3.21 8.96
CA GLU A 51 -0.96 -2.11 9.14
C GLU A 51 -0.25 -0.77 9.37
N LYS A 52 0.80 -0.76 10.21
CA LYS A 52 1.63 0.42 10.44
C LYS A 52 2.26 0.92 9.14
N GLU A 53 2.84 0.02 8.35
CA GLU A 53 3.46 0.35 7.08
C GLU A 53 2.43 0.78 6.04
N LEU A 54 1.26 0.14 6.00
CA LEU A 54 0.17 0.46 5.09
C LEU A 54 -0.29 1.91 5.26
N ALA A 55 -0.38 2.43 6.49
CA ALA A 55 -0.73 3.83 6.73
C ALA A 55 0.19 4.80 5.96
N GLY A 56 1.49 4.54 5.96
CA GLY A 56 2.47 5.34 5.20
C GLY A 56 2.28 5.22 3.68
N PHE A 57 1.91 4.04 3.17
CA PHE A 57 1.59 3.88 1.75
C PHE A 57 0.35 4.68 1.33
N ILE A 58 -0.68 4.73 2.19
CA ILE A 58 -1.92 5.47 1.93
C ILE A 58 -1.64 6.97 1.89
N GLU A 59 -0.94 7.48 2.90
CA GLU A 59 -0.58 8.90 2.98
C GLU A 59 0.27 9.34 1.78
N ASN A 60 1.29 8.56 1.44
CA ASN A 60 2.12 8.83 0.26
C ASN A 60 1.31 8.80 -1.03
N GLN A 61 0.32 7.91 -1.13
CA GLN A 61 -0.55 7.84 -2.29
C GLN A 61 -1.49 9.06 -2.39
N ALA A 62 -2.03 9.56 -1.27
CA ALA A 62 -2.84 10.77 -1.21
C ALA A 62 -2.04 12.00 -1.67
N LYS A 63 -0.86 12.23 -1.07
CA LYS A 63 0.06 13.33 -1.43
C LYS A 63 0.44 13.33 -2.90
N ARG A 64 0.67 12.15 -3.49
CA ARG A 64 0.96 12.03 -4.93
C ARG A 64 -0.25 12.36 -5.81
N ASN A 65 -1.47 12.06 -5.37
CA ASN A 65 -2.68 12.37 -6.12
C ASN A 65 -2.95 13.88 -6.11
N GLU A 66 -2.75 14.54 -4.97
CA GLU A 66 -2.87 16.00 -4.81
C GLU A 66 -1.94 16.74 -5.77
N ARG A 67 -0.63 16.43 -5.73
CA ARG A 67 0.35 17.04 -6.65
C ARG A 67 -0.01 16.85 -8.13
N LYS A 68 -0.58 15.68 -8.48
CA LYS A 68 -1.03 15.42 -9.86
C LYS A 68 -2.29 16.20 -10.21
N ALA A 69 -3.19 16.45 -9.25
CA ALA A 69 -4.37 17.26 -9.47
C ALA A 69 -3.97 18.73 -9.70
N GLU A 70 -3.10 19.27 -8.85
CA GLU A 70 -2.54 20.62 -9.00
C GLU A 70 -1.86 20.80 -10.37
N ALA A 71 -1.01 19.85 -10.77
CA ALA A 71 -0.32 19.89 -12.05
C ALA A 71 -1.27 19.82 -13.26
N ARG A 72 -2.46 19.20 -13.13
CA ARG A 72 -3.48 19.23 -14.19
C ARG A 72 -4.17 20.59 -14.24
N ASN A 73 -4.57 21.12 -13.10
CA ASN A 73 -5.24 22.43 -13.02
C ASN A 73 -4.35 23.55 -13.57
N ALA A 74 -3.05 23.51 -13.24
CA ALA A 74 -2.07 24.48 -13.73
C ALA A 74 -1.79 24.39 -15.25
N LYS A 75 -2.07 23.25 -15.88
CA LYS A 75 -1.98 23.11 -17.34
C LYS A 75 -3.22 23.69 -18.02
N VAL A 76 -4.41 23.36 -17.52
CA VAL A 76 -5.68 23.91 -18.01
C VAL A 76 -5.65 25.45 -17.96
N ALA A 77 -5.26 26.02 -16.82
CA ALA A 77 -5.19 27.48 -16.66
C ALA A 77 -4.11 28.20 -17.49
N LYS A 78 -3.22 27.48 -18.19
CA LYS A 78 -2.25 28.06 -19.13
C LYS A 78 -2.71 27.97 -20.59
N GLU A 79 -3.70 27.15 -20.87
CA GLU A 79 -4.27 26.95 -22.20
C GLU A 79 -5.50 27.84 -22.45
N ASP A 80 -6.10 28.40 -21.39
CA ASP A 80 -7.12 29.47 -21.39
C ASP A 80 -6.48 30.88 -21.40
#